data_AF-A0A091L2X6-F1
#
_entry.id   AF-A0A091L2X6-F1
#
_cell.length_a   1.000
_cell.length_b   1.000
_cell.length_c   1.000
_cell.angle_alpha   90.00
_cell.angle_beta   90.00
_cell.angle_gamma   90.00
#
_symmetry.space_group_name_H-M   'P 1'
#
loop_
_entity.id
_entity.type
_entity.pdbx_description
1 polymer ?
#
loop_
_entity_poly.entity_id
_entity_poly.type
_entity_poly.pdbx_seq_one_letter_code
_entity_poly.pdbx_strand_id
1 'polypeptide(L)' 'LSVFPLLGSIGSQPMRKFSCVSLSTQKLNIRNLVSYEKQQVPVNAIMFITTKGIKICVSSDQKWVQAAIKKIDQKRTTK' A
#
# COMPACT_ATOMS: atom_id res chain seq x y z
N LEU A 1 -11.49 -3.03 -53.04
CA LEU A 1 -10.75 -3.80 -52.02
C LEU A 1 -10.36 -2.83 -50.91
N SER A 2 -10.68 -3.18 -49.66
CA SER A 2 -10.46 -2.46 -48.39
C SER A 2 -8.97 -2.10 -48.18
N VAL A 3 -8.54 -1.17 -47.32
CA VAL A 3 -8.53 -1.25 -45.84
C VAL A 3 -8.26 0.16 -45.24
N PHE A 4 -8.92 0.50 -44.13
CA PHE A 4 -8.72 1.72 -43.33
C PHE A 4 -7.42 1.64 -42.48
N PRO A 5 -6.52 2.64 -42.46
CA PRO A 5 -5.51 2.71 -41.43
C PRO A 5 -6.18 3.14 -40.12
N LEU A 6 -6.24 2.19 -39.18
CA LEU A 6 -6.82 2.38 -37.86
C LEU A 6 -6.07 3.47 -37.10
N LEU A 7 -6.88 4.32 -36.46
CA LEU A 7 -6.54 5.32 -35.46
C LEU A 7 -5.48 4.77 -34.49
N GLY A 8 -4.32 5.43 -34.41
CA GLY A 8 -3.24 5.04 -33.52
C GLY A 8 -3.68 5.06 -32.06
N SER A 9 -3.62 3.91 -31.39
CA SER A 9 -3.89 3.81 -29.96
C SER A 9 -2.76 4.46 -29.16
N ILE A 10 -3.11 5.44 -28.32
CA ILE A 10 -2.24 5.98 -27.29
C ILE A 10 -1.86 4.82 -26.35
N GLY A 11 -0.60 4.39 -26.40
CA GLY A 11 -0.08 3.35 -25.53
C GLY A 11 -0.22 3.77 -24.07
N SER A 12 -1.10 3.10 -23.32
CA SER A 12 -1.17 3.22 -21.88
C SER A 12 0.05 2.53 -21.28
N GLN A 13 1.04 3.30 -20.84
CA GLN A 13 2.08 2.72 -20.00
C GLN A 13 1.41 2.18 -18.73
N PRO A 14 1.67 0.92 -18.33
CA PRO A 14 1.13 0.40 -17.09
C PRO A 14 1.66 1.26 -15.93
N MET A 15 0.74 1.83 -15.16
CA MET A 15 1.06 2.64 -13.99
C MET A 15 1.92 1.78 -13.05
N ARG A 16 3.12 2.26 -12.69
CA ARG A 16 4.05 1.48 -11.85
C ARG A 16 3.35 1.17 -10.52
N LYS A 17 3.09 -0.12 -10.28
CA LYS A 17 2.54 -0.59 -9.02
C LYS A 17 3.65 -0.49 -7.96
N PHE A 18 3.50 0.41 -7.00
CA PHE A 18 4.43 0.52 -5.89
C PHE A 18 4.33 -0.75 -5.03
N SER A 19 5.45 -1.41 -4.80
CA SER A 19 5.57 -2.59 -3.93
C SER A 19 6.60 -2.33 -2.82
N CYS A 20 6.44 -3.03 -1.70
CA CYS A 20 7.41 -2.95 -0.60
C CYS A 20 8.67 -3.75 -0.96
N VAL A 21 9.75 -3.07 -1.31
CA VAL A 21 11.07 -3.70 -1.54
C VAL A 21 11.96 -3.58 -0.31
N SER A 22 11.82 -2.50 0.45
CA SER A 22 12.51 -2.26 1.72
C SER A 22 11.51 -2.15 2.86
N LEU A 23 11.87 -2.72 4.02
CA LEU A 23 11.03 -2.76 5.21
C LEU A 23 11.67 -1.95 6.33
N SER A 24 10.93 -1.02 6.90
CA SER A 24 11.37 -0.30 8.09
C SER A 24 11.32 -1.22 9.32
N THR A 25 12.38 -1.19 10.11
CA THR A 25 12.47 -1.84 11.42
C THR A 25 12.02 -0.92 12.55
N GLN A 26 11.85 0.38 12.27
CA GLN A 26 11.47 1.36 13.26
C GLN A 26 9.99 1.21 13.64
N LYS A 27 9.73 1.11 14.94
CA LYS A 27 8.36 1.12 15.46
C LYS A 27 7.74 2.50 15.23
N LEU A 28 6.66 2.53 14.45
CA LEU A 28 5.94 3.77 14.15
C LEU A 28 5.00 4.15 15.31
N ASN A 29 4.74 5.45 15.45
CA ASN A 29 3.71 5.92 16.37
C ASN A 29 2.33 5.61 15.79
N ILE A 30 1.64 4.62 16.39
CA ILE A 30 0.33 4.11 15.95
C ILE A 30 -0.74 5.23 15.87
N ARG A 31 -0.61 6.31 16.66
CA ARG A 31 -1.55 7.45 16.62
C ARG A 31 -1.54 8.18 15.28
N ASN A 32 -0.41 8.15 14.57
CA ASN A 32 -0.21 8.85 13.30
C ASN A 32 -0.57 7.98 12.09
N LEU A 33 -1.02 6.74 12.30
CA LEU A 33 -1.41 5.81 11.23
C LEU A 33 -2.93 5.92 10.99
N VAL A 34 -3.32 6.13 9.72
CA VAL A 34 -4.72 6.32 9.33
C VAL A 34 -5.30 5.11 8.59
N SER A 35 -4.47 4.45 7.79
CA SER A 35 -4.86 3.27 7.03
C SER A 35 -3.64 2.40 6.75
N TYR A 36 -3.90 1.21 6.22
CA TYR A 36 -2.87 0.28 5.79
C TYR A 36 -3.31 -0.45 4.53
N GLU A 37 -2.33 -0.92 3.77
CA GLU A 37 -2.50 -1.82 2.64
C GLU A 37 -1.64 -3.07 2.85
N LYS A 38 -2.18 -4.24 2.51
CA LYS A 38 -1.42 -5.49 2.53
C LYS A 38 -0.62 -5.61 1.25
N GLN A 39 0.67 -5.89 1.37
CA GLN A 39 1.59 -6.09 0.26
C GLN A 39 2.12 -7.52 0.36
N GLN A 40 1.91 -8.33 -0.68
CA GLN A 40 2.31 -9.75 -0.71
C GLN A 40 3.47 -10.02 -1.68
N VAL A 41 3.82 -9.04 -2.51
CA VAL A 41 4.86 -9.15 -3.54
C VAL A 41 5.74 -7.89 -3.48
N PRO A 42 7.07 -8.01 -3.52
CA PRO A 42 7.86 -9.25 -3.49
C PRO A 42 7.94 -9.93 -2.11
N VAL A 43 7.58 -9.22 -1.04
CA VAL A 43 7.63 -9.72 0.34
C VAL A 43 6.31 -9.48 1.06
N ASN A 44 6.03 -10.31 2.08
CA ASN A 44 4.89 -10.11 2.97
C ASN A 44 5.14 -8.90 3.87
N ALA A 45 4.43 -7.82 3.58
CA ALA A 45 4.59 -6.54 4.25
C ALA A 45 3.25 -5.83 4.45
N ILE A 46 3.24 -4.91 5.41
CA ILE A 46 2.14 -4.00 5.64
C ILE A 46 2.65 -2.61 5.29
N MET A 47 1.97 -1.96 4.35
CA MET A 47 2.23 -0.57 4.00
C MET A 47 1.29 0.32 4.79
N PHE A 48 1.80 0.97 5.83
CA PHE A 48 1.05 1.95 6.59
C PHE A 48 1.03 3.29 5.87
N ILE A 49 -0.13 3.93 5.91
CA ILE A 49 -0.32 5.30 5.44
C ILE A 49 -0.48 6.18 6.68
N THR A 50 0.38 7.19 6.78
CA THR A 50 0.35 8.16 7.88
C THR A 50 -0.65 9.28 7.61
N THR A 51 -0.99 10.06 8.64
CA THR A 51 -1.80 11.28 8.50
C THR A 51 -1.22 12.29 7.50
N LYS A 52 0.11 12.24 7.26
CA LYS A 52 0.81 13.10 6.28
C LYS A 52 0.79 12.53 4.86
N GLY A 53 0.11 11.41 4.61
CA GLY A 53 0.09 10.72 3.31
C GLY A 53 1.37 9.92 3.00
N ILE A 54 2.33 9.88 3.92
CA ILE A 54 3.57 9.10 3.75
C ILE A 54 3.25 7.61 3.88
N LYS A 55 3.74 6.82 2.92
CA LYS A 55 3.62 5.36 2.88
C LYS A 55 4.90 4.72 3.43
N ILE A 56 4.75 3.86 4.44
CA ILE A 56 5.88 3.18 5.09
C ILE A 56 5.61 1.67 5.11
N CYS A 57 6.52 0.91 4.51
CA CYS A 57 6.48 -0.55 4.51
C CYS A 57 7.13 -1.11 5.77
N VAL A 58 6.47 -2.08 6.42
CA VAL A 58 7.00 -2.82 7.57
C VAL A 58 6.69 -4.31 7.43
N SER A 59 7.47 -5.17 8.09
CA SER A 59 7.19 -6.62 8.12
C SER A 59 5.87 -6.91 8.85
N SER A 60 5.07 -7.82 8.30
CA SER A 60 3.83 -8.29 8.92
C SER A 60 4.03 -9.03 10.24
N ASP A 61 5.23 -9.52 10.50
CA ASP A 61 5.49 -10.52 11.55
C ASP A 61 5.72 -9.87 12.92
N GLN A 62 5.88 -8.54 12.94
CA GLN A 62 6.10 -7.78 14.16
C GLN A 62 4.79 -7.63 14.95
N LYS A 63 4.79 -8.02 16.24
CA LYS A 63 3.60 -7.98 17.12
C LYS A 63 2.92 -6.60 17.15
N TRP A 64 3.69 -5.51 17.12
CA TRP A 64 3.13 -4.16 17.15
C TRP A 64 2.39 -3.79 15.85
N VAL A 65 2.77 -4.38 14.71
CA VAL A 65 2.11 -4.17 13.42
C VAL A 65 0.69 -4.73 13.47
N GLN A 66 0.53 -5.93 14.03
CA GLN A 66 -0.79 -6.54 14.24
C GLN A 66 -1.66 -5.71 15.20
N ALA A 67 -1.06 -5.17 16.27
CA ALA A 67 -1.76 -4.27 17.19
C ALA A 67 -2.18 -2.96 16.50
N ALA A 68 -1.34 -2.41 15.62
CA ALA A 68 -1.65 -1.21 14.85
C ALA A 68 -2.80 -1.46 13.85
N ILE A 69 -2.78 -2.58 13.12
CA ILE A 69 -3.86 -3.01 12.22
C ILE A 69 -5.18 -3.08 12.98
N LYS A 70 -5.21 -3.82 14.10
CA LYS A 70 -6.41 -3.97 14.93
C LYS A 70 -6.98 -2.63 15.37
N LYS A 71 -6.12 -1.68 15.76
CA LYS A 71 -6.54 -0.34 16.17
C LYS A 71 -7.12 0.48 15.02
N ILE A 72 -6.55 0.36 13.82
CA ILE A 72 -7.08 1.02 12.62
C ILE A 72 -8.44 0.42 12.25
N ASP A 73 -8.58 -0.89 12.29
CA ASP A 73 -9.85 -1.58 11.97
C ASP A 73 -10.94 -1.22 12.97
N GLN A 74 -10.63 -1.18 14.28
CA GLN A 74 -11.57 -0.70 15.30
C GLN A 74 -12.10 0.71 15.01
N LYS A 75 -11.21 1.63 14.61
CA LYS A 75 -11.63 3.00 14.24
C LYS A 75 -12.54 3.05 13.00
N ARG A 76 -12.41 2.08 12.08
CA ARG A 76 -13.28 1.98 10.89
C ARG A 76 -14.66 1.46 11.24
N THR A 77 -14.77 0.52 12.19
CA THR A 77 -16.05 -0.07 12.60
C THR A 77 -16.91 0.85 13.47
N THR A 78 -16.31 1.79 14.20
CA THR A 78 -17.04 2.76 15.04
C THR A 78 -17.59 3.96 14.25
N LYS A 79 -17.31 4.06 12.95
CA LYS A 79 -17.81 5.12 12.07
C LYS A 79 -18.96 4.59 11.22
#